data_AF-A0A078MLK5-F1
#
_entry.id   AF-A0A078MLK5-F1
#
_cell.length_a   1.000
_cell.length_b   1.000
_cell.length_c   1.000
_cell.angle_alpha   90.00
_cell.angle_beta   90.00
_cell.angle_gamma   90.00
#
_symmetry.space_group_name_H-M   'P 1'
#
loop_
_entity.id
_entity.type
_entity.pdbx_description
1 polymer ?
#
loop_
_entity_poly.entity_id
_entity_poly.type
_entity_poly.pdbx_seq_one_letter_code
_entity_poly.pdbx_strand_id
1 'polypeptide(L)'
;MTSPLPDRGARYWPAAAAADAALILLFAGLGRDAHARGLDVGGLLGTAWPFLAAAAVAWAALRLRRRPLRLWPQAVALWLVTSLLGMGLRWLSGGGTALSFQLVTLAVLGAFLLGWRLLAAAVIRGRARRGSDRLSGRTSARSSSKGTP
;
A
#
# COMPACT_ATOMS: atom_id res chain seq x y z
N MET A 1 26.34 26.08 2.92
CA MET A 1 26.18 24.79 2.22
C MET A 1 25.20 23.94 3.01
N THR A 2 23.92 23.91 2.63
CA THR A 2 22.90 23.07 3.25
C THR A 2 23.00 21.68 2.63
N SER A 3 23.51 20.70 3.37
CA SER A 3 23.43 19.29 2.98
C SER A 3 21.94 18.91 2.88
N PRO A 4 21.42 18.50 1.70
CA PRO A 4 20.05 18.01 1.60
C PRO A 4 19.94 16.76 2.48
N LEU A 5 19.14 16.84 3.55
CA LEU A 5 18.84 15.67 4.36
C LEU A 5 18.25 14.60 3.42
N PRO A 6 18.72 13.34 3.46
CA PRO A 6 18.16 12.29 2.62
C PRO A 6 16.66 12.23 2.87
N ASP A 7 15.88 12.54 1.83
CA ASP A 7 14.42 12.50 1.84
C ASP A 7 14.00 11.11 2.33
N ARG A 8 13.63 10.99 3.61
CA ARG A 8 13.22 9.69 4.19
C ARG A 8 12.09 9.07 3.37
N GLY A 9 11.26 9.90 2.73
CA GLY A 9 10.19 9.48 1.81
C GLY A 9 10.67 8.70 0.58
N ALA A 10 11.89 8.92 0.08
CA ALA A 10 12.44 8.21 -1.07
C ALA A 10 12.82 6.75 -0.73
N ARG A 11 13.24 6.48 0.51
CA ARG A 11 13.62 5.12 0.95
C ARG A 11 12.40 4.19 1.10
N TYR A 12 11.22 4.72 1.43
CA TYR A 12 10.00 3.92 1.57
C TYR A 12 9.26 3.68 0.25
N TRP A 13 9.64 4.39 -0.81
CA TRP A 13 9.04 4.29 -2.14
C TRP A 13 9.16 2.89 -2.77
N PRO A 14 10.36 2.30 -2.90
CA PRO A 14 10.50 0.96 -3.47
C PRO A 14 9.83 -0.11 -2.62
N ALA A 15 9.88 0.02 -1.29
CA ALA A 15 9.23 -0.92 -0.38
C ALA A 15 7.70 -0.89 -0.52
N ALA A 16 7.11 0.29 -0.67
CA ALA A 16 5.67 0.46 -0.89
C ALA A 16 5.23 -0.12 -2.25
N ALA A 17 6.00 0.12 -3.30
CA ALA A 17 5.72 -0.44 -4.62
C ALA A 17 5.82 -1.98 -4.62
N ALA A 18 6.81 -2.54 -3.93
CA ALA A 18 6.96 -3.99 -3.78
C ALA A 18 5.79 -4.60 -2.98
N ALA A 19 5.34 -3.95 -1.91
CA ALA A 19 4.18 -4.39 -1.14
C ALA A 19 2.90 -4.39 -1.99
N ASP A 20 2.66 -3.34 -2.77
CA ASP A 20 1.51 -3.28 -3.68
C ASP A 20 1.58 -4.40 -4.74
N ALA A 21 2.75 -4.64 -5.34
CA ALA A 21 2.93 -5.72 -6.30
C ALA A 21 2.67 -7.11 -5.68
N ALA A 22 3.17 -7.35 -4.48
CA ALA A 22 2.94 -8.60 -3.75
C ALA A 22 1.44 -8.82 -3.45
N LEU A 23 0.72 -7.75 -3.08
CA LEU A 23 -0.72 -7.81 -2.82
C LEU A 23 -1.53 -8.06 -4.11
N ILE A 24 -1.11 -7.50 -5.24
CA ILE A 24 -1.72 -7.78 -6.56
C ILE A 24 -1.51 -9.25 -6.96
N LEU A 25 -0.30 -9.78 -6.76
CA LEU A 25 -0.01 -11.20 -7.00
C LEU A 25 -0.83 -12.10 -6.09
N LEU A 26 -0.96 -11.75 -4.81
CA LEU A 26 -1.80 -12.47 -3.86
C LEU A 26 -3.26 -12.49 -4.30
N PHE A 27 -3.81 -11.34 -4.73
CA PHE A 27 -5.15 -11.26 -5.28
C PHE A 27 -5.33 -12.18 -6.50
N ALA A 28 -4.39 -12.15 -7.45
CA ALA A 28 -4.44 -13.00 -8.64
C ALA A 28 -4.38 -14.49 -8.30
N GLY A 29 -3.56 -14.87 -7.31
CA GLY A 29 -3.47 -16.24 -6.80
C GLY A 29 -4.77 -16.70 -6.14
N LEU A 30 -5.31 -15.91 -5.20
CA LEU A 30 -6.55 -16.20 -4.48
C LEU A 30 -7.75 -16.30 -5.43
N GLY A 31 -7.85 -15.39 -6.41
CA GLY A 31 -8.94 -15.43 -7.40
C GLY A 31 -8.89 -16.67 -8.28
N ARG A 32 -7.68 -17.17 -8.58
CA ARG A 32 -7.48 -18.36 -9.40
C ARG A 32 -7.71 -19.65 -8.62
N ASP A 33 -7.23 -19.74 -7.38
CA ASP A 33 -7.49 -20.87 -6.47
C ASP A 33 -9.00 -21.05 -6.20
N ALA A 34 -9.73 -19.93 -6.05
CA ALA A 34 -11.17 -19.95 -5.83
C ALA A 34 -11.99 -20.45 -7.04
N HIS A 35 -11.44 -20.47 -8.26
CA HIS A 35 -12.18 -20.83 -9.49
C HIS A 35 -11.53 -21.98 -10.29
N ALA A 36 -10.29 -22.39 -9.99
CA ALA A 36 -9.54 -23.41 -10.72
C ALA A 36 -8.75 -24.32 -9.77
N ARG A 37 -8.64 -25.61 -10.12
CA ARG A 37 -7.97 -26.66 -9.33
C ARG A 37 -6.43 -26.63 -9.40
N GLY A 38 -5.79 -25.47 -9.26
CA GLY A 38 -4.33 -25.39 -9.10
C GLY A 38 -3.66 -24.07 -9.49
N LEU A 39 -2.52 -23.80 -8.84
CA LEU A 39 -1.64 -22.66 -9.08
C LEU A 39 -0.66 -22.96 -10.23
N ASP A 40 -1.04 -22.61 -11.46
CA ASP A 40 -0.11 -22.53 -12.59
C ASP A 40 0.49 -21.11 -12.68
N VAL A 41 1.81 -21.03 -12.84
CA VAL A 41 2.56 -19.75 -12.89
C VAL A 41 2.17 -18.94 -14.12
N GLY A 42 2.01 -19.58 -15.28
CA GLY A 42 1.59 -18.90 -16.52
C GLY A 42 0.21 -18.29 -16.38
N GLY A 43 -0.70 -19.07 -15.80
CA GLY A 43 -2.04 -18.63 -15.45
C GLY A 43 -2.11 -17.51 -14.39
N LEU A 44 -1.23 -17.52 -13.39
CA LEU A 44 -1.12 -16.46 -12.40
C LEU A 44 -0.69 -15.14 -13.05
N LEU A 45 0.39 -15.19 -13.84
CA LEU A 45 0.90 -14.01 -14.54
C LEU A 45 -0.11 -13.48 -15.56
N GLY A 46 -0.81 -14.36 -16.28
CA GLY A 46 -1.91 -14.01 -17.19
C GLY A 46 -3.04 -13.22 -16.51
N THR A 47 -3.30 -13.48 -15.23
CA THR A 47 -4.31 -12.73 -14.45
C THR A 47 -3.71 -11.47 -13.80
N ALA A 48 -2.47 -11.52 -13.34
CA ALA A 48 -1.84 -10.44 -12.59
C ALA A 48 -1.34 -9.30 -13.48
N TRP A 49 -0.83 -9.59 -14.68
CA TRP A 49 -0.14 -8.59 -15.51
C TRP A 49 -0.96 -7.33 -15.84
N PRO A 50 -2.29 -7.37 -16.09
CA PRO A 50 -3.05 -6.16 -16.40
C PRO A 50 -3.08 -5.21 -15.20
N PHE A 51 -3.20 -5.77 -13.99
CA PHE A 51 -3.22 -5.03 -12.74
C PHE A 51 -1.82 -4.55 -12.35
N LEU A 52 -0.79 -5.35 -12.59
CA LEU A 52 0.61 -4.94 -12.36
C LEU A 52 1.00 -3.80 -13.31
N ALA A 53 0.61 -3.86 -14.58
CA ALA A 53 0.83 -2.78 -15.54
C ALA A 53 0.09 -1.51 -15.12
N ALA A 54 -1.19 -1.63 -14.73
CA ALA A 54 -1.97 -0.51 -14.23
C ALA A 54 -1.38 0.11 -12.95
N ALA A 55 -0.90 -0.72 -12.02
CA ALA A 55 -0.21 -0.27 -10.81
C ALA A 55 1.10 0.44 -11.14
N ALA A 56 1.88 -0.06 -12.10
CA ALA A 56 3.11 0.59 -12.55
C ALA A 56 2.83 1.98 -13.14
N VAL A 57 1.80 2.13 -13.97
CA VAL A 57 1.34 3.42 -14.51
C VAL A 57 0.90 4.35 -13.39
N ALA A 58 0.10 3.85 -12.44
CA ALA A 58 -0.39 4.64 -11.32
C ALA A 58 0.77 5.11 -10.41
N TRP A 59 1.75 4.24 -10.14
CA TRP A 59 2.98 4.57 -9.41
C TRP A 59 3.85 5.59 -10.16
N ALA A 60 3.99 5.46 -11.49
CA ALA A 60 4.72 6.43 -12.30
C ALA A 60 4.06 7.82 -12.26
N ALA A 61 2.73 7.88 -12.39
CA ALA A 61 1.97 9.13 -12.27
C ALA A 61 2.08 9.74 -10.87
N LEU A 62 2.08 8.91 -9.82
CA LEU A 62 2.24 9.33 -8.43
C LEU A 62 3.67 9.72 -8.08
N ARG A 63 4.68 9.26 -8.83
CA ARG A 63 6.10 9.62 -8.65
C ARG A 63 6.33 11.12 -8.77
N LEU A 64 5.45 11.82 -9.48
CA LEU A 64 5.45 13.28 -9.55
C LEU A 64 5.05 13.95 -8.22
N ARG A 65 4.46 13.22 -7.26
CA ARG A 65 3.97 13.77 -5.98
C ARG A 65 4.70 13.14 -4.78
N ARG A 66 5.56 13.92 -4.13
CA ARG A 66 6.54 13.53 -3.08
C ARG A 66 5.98 12.94 -1.74
N ARG A 67 4.76 12.41 -1.66
CA ARG A 67 4.17 11.90 -0.39
C ARG A 67 3.46 10.52 -0.50
N PRO A 68 4.18 9.42 -0.78
CA PRO A 68 3.61 8.09 -1.06
C PRO A 68 2.67 7.50 0.02
N LEU A 69 2.75 8.00 1.26
CA LEU A 69 1.97 7.50 2.40
C LEU A 69 0.67 8.29 2.66
N ARG A 70 0.35 9.33 1.87
CA ARG A 70 -0.92 10.06 2.03
C ARG A 70 -2.09 9.21 1.55
N LEU A 71 -2.98 8.87 2.48
CA LEU A 71 -4.23 8.14 2.21
C LEU A 71 -5.12 8.87 1.19
N TRP A 72 -5.28 10.19 1.37
CA TRP A 72 -6.02 11.03 0.43
C TRP A 72 -5.17 12.23 -0.01
N PRO A 73 -5.09 12.53 -1.32
CA PRO A 73 -5.76 11.86 -2.45
C PRO A 73 -4.97 10.71 -3.10
N GLN A 74 -3.73 10.43 -2.68
CA GLN A 74 -2.83 9.54 -3.44
C GLN A 74 -3.21 8.06 -3.42
N ALA A 75 -3.53 7.47 -2.25
CA ALA A 75 -3.87 6.05 -2.19
C ALA A 75 -5.20 5.74 -2.92
N VAL A 76 -6.17 6.65 -2.83
CA VAL A 76 -7.44 6.55 -3.56
C VAL A 76 -7.22 6.64 -5.07
N ALA A 77 -6.39 7.59 -5.53
CA ALA A 77 -6.05 7.69 -6.94
C ALA A 77 -5.32 6.44 -7.45
N LEU A 78 -4.36 5.90 -6.67
CA LEU A 78 -3.68 4.65 -7.00
C LEU A 78 -4.68 3.50 -7.16
N TRP A 79 -5.59 3.36 -6.21
CA TRP A 79 -6.61 2.31 -6.21
C TRP A 79 -7.55 2.41 -7.41
N LEU A 80 -8.09 3.60 -7.70
CA LEU A 80 -9.01 3.80 -8.82
C LEU A 80 -8.30 3.57 -10.15
N VAL A 81 -7.10 4.12 -10.35
CA VAL A 81 -6.34 3.92 -11.60
C VAL A 81 -5.98 2.44 -11.77
N THR A 82 -5.48 1.79 -10.73
CA THR A 82 -5.10 0.37 -10.80
C THR A 82 -6.30 -0.52 -11.12
N SER A 83 -7.46 -0.24 -10.51
CA SER A 83 -8.68 -1.03 -10.71
C SER A 83 -9.29 -0.79 -12.10
N LEU A 84 -9.46 0.46 -12.50
CA LEU A 84 -10.09 0.84 -13.78
C LEU A 84 -9.19 0.46 -14.97
N LEU A 85 -7.92 0.83 -14.91
CA LEU A 85 -6.98 0.57 -15.99
C LEU A 85 -6.64 -0.92 -16.07
N GLY A 86 -6.54 -1.61 -14.92
CA GLY A 86 -6.34 -3.05 -14.88
C GLY A 86 -7.49 -3.84 -15.51
N MET A 87 -8.74 -3.42 -15.25
CA MET A 87 -9.90 -4.01 -15.91
C MET A 87 -9.97 -3.69 -17.40
N GLY A 88 -9.64 -2.46 -17.80
CA GLY A 88 -9.55 -2.10 -19.22
C GLY A 88 -8.54 -2.96 -19.97
N LEU A 89 -7.33 -3.11 -19.42
CA LEU A 89 -6.29 -3.97 -20.00
C LEU A 89 -6.72 -5.44 -20.04
N ARG A 90 -7.36 -5.93 -18.97
CA ARG A 90 -7.86 -7.32 -18.92
C ARG A 90 -8.94 -7.58 -19.97
N TRP A 91 -9.85 -6.64 -20.18
CA TRP A 91 -10.89 -6.73 -21.21
C TRP A 91 -10.29 -6.79 -22.61
N LEU A 92 -9.33 -5.90 -22.90
CA LEU A 92 -8.59 -5.90 -24.18
C LEU A 92 -7.82 -7.20 -24.44
N SER A 93 -7.46 -7.91 -23.38
CA SER A 93 -6.73 -9.18 -23.43
C SER A 93 -7.64 -10.40 -23.57
N GLY A 94 -8.94 -10.20 -23.79
CA GLY A 94 -9.93 -11.27 -23.89
C GLY A 94 -10.33 -11.90 -22.54
N GLY A 95 -10.00 -11.25 -21.42
CA GLY A 95 -10.36 -11.72 -20.08
C GLY A 95 -11.81 -11.40 -19.72
N GLY A 96 -12.43 -12.27 -18.92
CA GLY A 96 -13.81 -12.08 -18.46
C GLY A 96 -14.00 -10.82 -17.62
N THR A 97 -15.02 -10.04 -17.96
CA THR A 97 -15.42 -8.78 -17.30
C THR A 97 -16.76 -8.93 -16.56
N ALA A 98 -16.99 -10.06 -15.89
CA ALA A 98 -18.20 -10.22 -15.08
C ALA A 98 -18.30 -9.09 -14.04
N LEU A 99 -19.51 -8.53 -13.85
CA LEU A 99 -19.76 -7.46 -12.88
C LEU A 99 -19.32 -7.85 -11.47
N SER A 100 -19.55 -9.11 -11.08
CA SER A 100 -19.08 -9.67 -9.80
C SER A 100 -17.55 -9.61 -9.66
N PHE A 101 -16.82 -9.97 -10.71
CA PHE A 101 -15.36 -9.91 -10.73
C PHE A 101 -14.85 -8.47 -10.60
N GLN A 102 -15.51 -7.50 -11.24
CA GLN A 102 -15.17 -6.08 -11.13
C GLN A 102 -15.36 -5.57 -9.70
N LEU A 103 -16.49 -5.88 -9.06
CA LEU A 103 -16.79 -5.48 -7.69
C LEU A 103 -15.81 -6.11 -6.69
N VAL A 104 -15.52 -7.41 -6.82
CA VAL A 104 -14.56 -8.11 -5.96
C VAL A 104 -13.15 -7.52 -6.14
N THR A 105 -12.72 -7.28 -7.38
CA THR A 105 -11.41 -6.69 -7.66
C THR A 105 -11.29 -5.30 -7.07
N LEU A 106 -12.31 -4.46 -7.26
CA LEU A 106 -12.37 -3.12 -6.70
C LEU A 106 -12.29 -3.16 -5.17
N ALA A 107 -13.06 -4.03 -4.52
CA ALA A 107 -13.08 -4.18 -3.08
C ALA A 107 -11.74 -4.72 -2.53
N VAL A 108 -11.20 -5.78 -3.12
CA VAL A 108 -9.97 -6.45 -2.63
C VAL A 108 -8.75 -5.57 -2.88
N LEU A 109 -8.58 -5.00 -4.08
CA LEU A 109 -7.50 -4.04 -4.33
C LEU A 109 -7.64 -2.80 -3.45
N GLY A 110 -8.88 -2.36 -3.17
CA GLY A 110 -9.14 -1.28 -2.22
C GLY A 110 -8.65 -1.63 -0.82
N ALA A 111 -9.09 -2.77 -0.29
CA ALA A 111 -8.69 -3.27 1.03
C ALA A 111 -7.18 -3.45 1.14
N PHE A 112 -6.55 -4.02 0.11
CA PHE A 112 -5.11 -4.22 0.06
C PHE A 112 -4.38 -2.88 0.02
N LEU A 113 -4.58 -2.09 -1.03
CA LEU A 113 -3.82 -0.85 -1.27
C LEU A 113 -4.07 0.22 -0.19
N LEU A 114 -5.31 0.38 0.29
CA LEU A 114 -5.63 1.36 1.33
C LEU A 114 -5.36 0.79 2.74
N GLY A 115 -5.66 -0.49 2.98
CA GLY A 115 -5.58 -1.11 4.30
C GLY A 115 -4.17 -1.16 4.87
N TRP A 116 -3.16 -1.55 4.07
CA TRP A 116 -1.78 -1.58 4.58
C TRP A 116 -1.27 -0.15 4.89
N ARG A 117 -1.69 0.85 4.12
CA ARG A 117 -1.36 2.26 4.35
C ARG A 117 -2.01 2.79 5.63
N LEU A 118 -3.25 2.37 5.93
CA LEU A 118 -3.94 2.67 7.18
C LEU A 118 -3.22 2.04 8.39
N LEU A 119 -2.84 0.77 8.27
CA LEU A 119 -2.07 0.03 9.27
C LEU A 119 -0.72 0.70 9.53
N ALA A 120 0.03 1.04 8.47
CA ALA A 120 1.31 1.74 8.59
C ALA A 120 1.15 3.10 9.31
N ALA A 121 0.14 3.88 8.93
CA ALA A 121 -0.16 5.16 9.58
C ALA A 121 -0.57 4.99 11.06
N ALA A 122 -1.32 3.94 11.39
CA ALA A 122 -1.69 3.62 12.77
C ALA A 122 -0.47 3.22 13.62
N VAL A 123 0.41 2.36 13.09
CA VAL A 123 1.63 1.92 13.78
C VAL A 123 2.58 3.09 14.04
N ILE A 124 2.78 3.96 13.04
CA ILE A 124 3.65 5.15 13.19
C ILE A 124 3.08 6.08 14.28
N ARG A 125 1.77 6.34 14.28
CA ARG A 125 1.11 7.17 15.31
C ARG A 125 1.19 6.54 16.70
N GLY A 126 1.01 5.23 16.82
CA GLY A 126 1.11 4.49 18.09
C GLY A 126 2.52 4.55 18.70
N ARG A 127 3.57 4.48 17.86
CA ARG A 127 4.97 4.61 18.32
C ARG A 127 5.30 6.03 18.79
N ALA A 128 4.77 7.06 18.13
CA ALA A 128 4.95 8.45 18.54
C ALA A 128 4.33 8.73 19.92
N ARG A 129 3.11 8.20 20.19
CA ARG A 129 2.43 8.34 21.48
C ARG A 129 3.21 7.67 22.63
N ARG A 130 3.69 6.44 22.42
CA ARG A 130 4.51 5.70 23.41
C ARG A 130 5.84 6.40 23.72
N GLY A 131 6.39 7.18 22.77
CA GLY A 131 7.61 7.96 22.99
C GLY A 131 7.37 9.16 23.92
N SER A 132 6.26 9.86 23.74
CA SER A 132 5.85 10.98 24.60
C SER A 132 5.56 10.53 26.03
N ASP A 133 4.89 9.39 26.22
CA ASP A 133 4.60 8.83 27.55
C ASP A 133 5.88 8.49 28.32
N ARG A 134 6.88 7.91 27.63
CA ARG A 134 8.20 7.60 28.23
C ARG A 134 8.98 8.85 28.62
N LEU A 135 8.92 9.91 27.80
CA LEU A 135 9.59 11.18 28.10
C LEU A 135 8.95 11.87 29.31
N SER A 136 7.62 11.89 29.37
CA SER A 136 6.85 12.47 30.48
C SER A 136 7.15 11.79 31.82
N GLY A 137 7.16 10.45 31.85
CA GLY A 137 7.51 9.68 33.05
C GLY A 137 8.94 9.92 33.54
N ARG A 138 9.89 10.16 32.62
CA ARG A 138 11.30 10.44 32.97
C ARG A 138 11.50 11.82 33.58
N THR A 139 10.72 12.82 33.18
CA THR A 139 10.70 14.17 33.79
C THR A 139 10.12 14.16 35.20
N SER A 140 9.08 13.36 35.46
CA SER A 140 8.47 13.23 36.79
C SER A 140 9.42 12.58 37.81
N ALA A 141 10.07 11.47 37.42
CA ALA A 141 11.04 10.79 38.28
C ALA A 141 12.25 11.67 38.64
N ARG A 142 12.69 12.54 37.72
CA ARG A 142 13.83 13.45 37.95
C ARG A 142 13.49 14.62 38.89
N SER A 143 12.23 15.05 38.92
CA SER A 143 11.75 16.08 39.85
C SER A 143 11.70 15.55 41.29
N SER A 144 11.22 14.31 41.45
CA SER A 144 11.12 13.66 42.76
C SER A 144 12.48 13.40 43.41
N SER A 145 13.52 13.13 42.62
CA SER A 145 14.90 12.96 43.11
C SER A 145 15.59 14.26 43.55
N LYS A 146 15.08 15.44 43.16
CA LYS A 146 15.65 16.74 43.58
C LYS A 146 15.01 17.30 44.86
N GLY A 147 14.00 16.63 45.39
CA GLY A 147 13.22 17.08 46.56
C GLY A 147 13.59 16.39 47.88
N THR A 148 14.66 15.60 47.96
CA THR A 148 15.11 15.05 49.24
C THR A 148 16.08 16.03 49.90
N PRO A 149 15.74 16.61 51.07
CA PRO A 149 16.60 17.51 51.83
C PRO A 149 17.83 16.81 52.41
#